data_AF-F0GBW1-F1
#
_entry.id   AF-F0GBW1-F1
#
_cell.length_a   1.000
_cell.length_b   1.000
_cell.length_c   1.000
_cell.angle_alpha   90.00
_cell.angle_beta   90.00
_cell.angle_gamma   90.00
#
_symmetry.space_group_name_H-M   'P 1'
#
loop_
_entity.id
_entity.type
_entity.pdbx_description
1 polymer ?
#
loop_
_entity_poly.entity_id
_entity_poly.type
_entity_poly.pdbx_seq_one_letter_code
_entity_poly.pdbx_strand_id
1 'polypeptide(L)'
;MATIANSTKTARPERALNRRVVAAAVIGNALEWYDFTVFSFMVVVIAELFFPTSSEYSSLLLTTATFGVAFFMRPIGGIVLGLYADRAGRKAALSLVILLMTAGIFLLAVAPPYAAIGIGGPLLIVFGR
;
A
#
# COMPACT_ATOMS: atom_id res chain seq x y z
N MET A 1 18.99 26.29 -57.88
CA MET A 1 18.11 25.11 -57.77
C MET A 1 18.56 24.28 -56.55
N ALA A 2 18.07 24.60 -55.36
CA ALA A 2 18.22 23.77 -54.17
C ALA A 2 17.04 24.07 -53.23
N THR A 3 16.02 23.25 -53.37
CA THR A 3 14.76 23.25 -52.61
C THR A 3 14.99 22.66 -51.22
N ILE A 4 14.64 23.45 -50.21
CA ILE A 4 13.97 23.12 -48.93
C ILE A 4 14.16 21.69 -48.37
N ALA A 5 14.73 21.60 -47.17
CA ALA A 5 14.40 20.53 -46.22
C ALA A 5 14.13 21.16 -44.84
N ASN A 6 12.90 21.65 -44.64
CA ASN A 6 12.43 22.03 -43.32
C ASN A 6 12.07 20.73 -42.59
N SER A 7 12.89 20.36 -41.60
CA SER A 7 12.67 19.19 -40.75
C SER A 7 11.44 19.44 -39.87
N THR A 8 10.30 18.89 -40.28
CA THR A 8 9.09 18.81 -39.44
C THR A 8 9.38 17.89 -38.25
N LYS A 9 9.86 18.49 -37.16
CA LYS A 9 9.93 17.89 -35.84
C LYS A 9 8.50 17.57 -35.42
N THR A 10 8.07 16.32 -35.60
CA THR A 10 6.79 15.81 -35.11
C THR A 10 6.76 15.96 -33.59
N ALA A 11 6.15 17.04 -33.10
CA ALA A 11 5.89 17.23 -31.69
C ALA A 11 4.98 16.09 -31.23
N ARG A 12 5.52 15.16 -30.43
CA ARG A 12 4.70 14.17 -29.72
C ARG A 12 3.61 14.95 -28.96
N PRO A 13 2.33 14.54 -29.02
CA PRO A 13 1.30 15.21 -28.25
C PRO A 13 1.72 15.16 -26.78
N GLU A 14 1.93 16.32 -26.18
CA GLU A 14 2.11 16.45 -24.74
C GLU A 14 0.88 15.79 -24.10
N ARG A 15 1.07 14.60 -23.50
CA ARG A 15 0.02 13.94 -22.75
C ARG A 15 -0.33 14.87 -21.60
N ALA A 16 -1.41 15.64 -21.76
CA ALA A 16 -1.87 16.57 -20.74
C ALA A 16 -1.91 15.85 -19.38
N LEU A 17 -1.12 16.34 -18.44
CA LEU A 17 -0.97 15.75 -17.12
C LEU A 17 -2.33 15.80 -16.44
N ASN A 18 -2.96 14.63 -16.26
CA ASN A 18 -4.25 14.56 -15.62
C ASN A 18 -4.08 14.81 -14.12
N ARG A 19 -4.28 16.07 -13.70
CA ARG A 19 -4.15 16.53 -12.30
C ARG A 19 -4.90 15.63 -11.31
N ARG A 20 -6.03 15.05 -11.73
CA ARG A 20 -6.83 14.13 -10.90
C ARG A 20 -6.11 12.80 -10.64
N VAL A 21 -5.38 12.29 -11.62
CA VAL A 21 -4.55 11.07 -11.47
C VAL A 21 -3.36 11.34 -10.56
N VAL A 22 -2.72 12.50 -10.70
CA VAL A 22 -1.62 12.90 -9.83
C VAL A 22 -2.08 13.06 -8.38
N ALA A 23 -3.20 13.77 -8.16
CA ALA A 23 -3.77 13.94 -6.83
C ALA A 23 -4.11 12.60 -6.16
N ALA A 24 -4.74 11.68 -6.89
CA ALA A 24 -5.06 10.36 -6.36
C ALA A 24 -3.81 9.50 -6.08
N ALA A 25 -2.73 9.64 -6.86
CA ALA A 25 -1.45 8.98 -6.56
C ALA A 25 -0.79 9.56 -5.29
N VAL A 26 -0.83 10.87 -5.11
CA VAL A 26 -0.32 11.54 -3.91
C VAL A 26 -1.11 11.13 -2.67
N ILE A 27 -2.45 11.09 -2.76
CA ILE A 27 -3.32 10.64 -1.67
C ILE A 27 -3.03 9.18 -1.30
N GLY A 28 -2.90 8.29 -2.29
CA GLY A 28 -2.54 6.89 -2.06
C GLY A 28 -1.20 6.76 -1.33
N ASN A 29 -0.17 7.48 -1.80
CA ASN A 29 1.13 7.50 -1.13
C ASN A 29 1.03 8.08 0.29
N ALA A 30 0.28 9.16 0.50
CA ALA A 30 0.09 9.72 1.83
C ALA A 30 -0.62 8.75 2.78
N LEU A 31 -1.61 8.00 2.30
CA LEU A 31 -2.31 6.98 3.08
C LEU A 31 -1.39 5.82 3.48
N GLU A 32 -0.51 5.36 2.58
CA GLU A 32 0.54 4.38 2.94
C GLU A 32 1.41 4.89 4.08
N TRP A 33 1.93 6.12 3.96
CA TRP A 33 2.79 6.71 4.97
C TRP A 33 2.07 6.92 6.30
N TYR A 34 0.80 7.35 6.25
CA TYR A 34 -0.04 7.49 7.43
C TYR A 34 -0.18 6.14 8.16
N ASP A 35 -0.53 5.09 7.42
CA ASP A 35 -0.74 3.75 7.96
C ASP A 35 0.53 3.17 8.62
N PHE A 36 1.69 3.28 7.96
CA PHE A 36 2.97 2.85 8.55
C PHE A 36 3.36 3.64 9.79
N THR A 37 3.06 4.95 9.79
CA THR A 37 3.35 5.82 10.92
C THR A 37 2.51 5.44 12.12
N VAL A 38 1.20 5.28 11.94
CA VAL A 38 0.27 4.85 13.00
C VAL A 38 0.66 3.48 13.53
N PHE A 39 0.96 2.52 12.67
CA PHE A 39 1.42 1.20 13.10
C PHE A 39 2.70 1.27 13.94
N SER A 40 3.68 2.06 13.51
CA SER A 40 4.95 2.23 14.23
C SER A 40 4.74 2.87 15.61
N PHE A 41 3.83 3.83 15.73
CA PHE A 41 3.45 4.41 17.02
C PHE A 41 2.71 3.40 17.91
N MET A 42 1.94 2.50 17.32
CA MET A 42 1.14 1.50 18.05
C MET A 42 1.85 0.15 18.22
N VAL A 43 3.13 0.03 17.88
CA VAL A 43 3.84 -1.27 17.84
C VAL A 43 3.79 -2.01 19.19
N VAL A 44 3.92 -1.29 20.31
CA VAL A 44 3.89 -1.90 21.66
C VAL A 44 2.50 -2.44 21.96
N VAL A 45 1.46 -1.64 21.67
CA VAL A 45 0.06 -2.02 21.86
C VAL A 45 -0.30 -3.23 20.99
N ILE A 46 0.11 -3.24 19.72
CA ILE A 46 -0.14 -4.35 18.81
C ILE A 46 0.60 -5.62 19.26
N ALA A 47 1.83 -5.48 19.76
CA ALA A 47 2.60 -6.60 20.28
C ALA A 47 1.90 -7.29 21.45
N GLU A 48 1.37 -6.53 22.40
CA GLU A 48 0.64 -7.08 23.55
C GLU A 48 -0.72 -7.69 23.16
N LEU A 49 -1.49 -7.01 22.30
CA LEU A 49 -2.86 -7.41 21.97
C LEU A 49 -2.95 -8.52 20.93
N PHE A 50 -1.96 -8.66 20.03
CA PHE A 50 -2.04 -9.59 18.91
C PHE A 50 -0.95 -10.67 18.93
N PHE A 51 0.19 -10.43 19.56
CA PHE A 51 1.26 -11.43 19.69
C PHE A 51 1.57 -11.73 21.14
N PRO A 52 0.62 -12.27 21.95
CA PRO A 52 0.93 -12.64 23.32
C PRO A 52 1.96 -13.78 23.33
N THR A 53 3.17 -13.49 23.80
CA THR A 53 4.24 -14.48 23.97
C THR A 53 4.71 -14.49 25.42
N SER A 54 5.50 -15.48 25.80
CA SER A 54 6.03 -15.62 27.17
C SER A 54 7.06 -14.55 27.55
N SER A 55 7.51 -13.72 26.60
CA SER A 55 8.52 -12.67 26.82
C SER A 55 8.17 -11.43 25.97
N GLU A 56 8.15 -10.26 26.61
CA GLU A 56 7.84 -8.97 25.97
C GLU A 56 8.72 -8.70 24.73
N TYR A 57 10.00 -9.09 24.80
CA TYR A 57 10.95 -8.96 23.68
C TYR A 57 10.55 -9.79 22.46
N SER A 58 10.00 -10.99 22.67
CA SER A 58 9.59 -11.88 21.57
C SER A 58 8.33 -11.34 20.86
N SER A 59 7.40 -10.74 21.60
CA SER A 59 6.21 -10.09 21.04
C SER A 59 6.57 -8.86 20.19
N LEU A 60 7.50 -8.04 20.66
CA LEU A 60 8.02 -6.90 19.89
C LEU A 60 8.75 -7.35 18.62
N LEU A 61 9.56 -8.40 18.70
CA LEU A 61 10.26 -8.97 17.55
C LEU A 61 9.29 -9.50 16.49
N LEU A 62 8.24 -10.23 16.88
CA LEU A 62 7.23 -10.75 15.95
C LEU A 62 6.40 -9.62 15.29
N THR A 63 6.05 -8.59 16.06
CA THR A 63 5.31 -7.43 15.53
C THR A 63 6.18 -6.63 14.55
N THR A 64 7.46 -6.44 14.88
CA THR A 64 8.42 -5.78 13.99
C THR A 64 8.73 -6.65 12.75
N ALA A 65 8.76 -7.98 12.90
CA ALA A 65 8.89 -8.89 11.76
C ALA A 65 7.67 -8.79 10.83
N THR A 66 6.47 -8.64 11.38
CA THR A 66 5.23 -8.40 10.60
C THR A 66 5.33 -7.09 9.81
N PHE A 67 5.91 -6.03 10.39
CA PHE A 67 6.24 -4.81 9.65
C PHE A 67 7.26 -5.07 8.53
N GLY A 68 8.26 -5.92 8.78
CA GLY A 68 9.22 -6.38 7.78
C GLY A 68 8.57 -7.07 6.57
N VAL A 69 7.53 -7.89 6.79
CA VAL A 69 6.78 -8.56 5.71
C VAL A 69 6.18 -7.55 4.73
N ALA A 70 5.71 -6.39 5.21
CA ALA A 70 5.15 -5.34 4.36
C ALA A 70 6.15 -4.84 3.30
N PHE A 71 7.46 -4.84 3.59
CA PHE A 71 8.49 -4.45 2.61
C PHE A 71 8.60 -5.44 1.44
N PHE A 72 8.26 -6.71 1.64
CA PHE A 72 8.20 -7.70 0.56
C PHE A 72 6.88 -7.65 -0.20
N MET A 73 5.78 -7.38 0.51
CA MET A 73 4.46 -7.27 -0.11
C MET A 73 4.34 -6.06 -1.02
N ARG A 74 5.03 -4.94 -0.74
CA ARG A 74 5.01 -3.75 -1.63
C ARG A 74 5.53 -4.03 -3.05
N PRO A 75 6.72 -4.64 -3.27
CA PRO A 75 7.16 -5.09 -4.60
C PRO A 75 6.18 -6.01 -5.29
N ILE A 76 5.63 -7.00 -4.56
CA ILE A 76 4.68 -7.96 -5.11
C ILE A 76 3.39 -7.25 -5.55
N GLY A 77 2.85 -6.39 -4.69
CA GLY A 77 1.69 -5.55 -4.98
C GLY A 77 1.94 -4.64 -6.17
N GLY A 78 3.11 -3.99 -6.23
CA GLY A 78 3.52 -3.14 -7.35
C GLY A 78 3.58 -3.88 -8.69
N ILE A 79 4.08 -5.13 -8.70
CA ILE A 79 4.10 -5.97 -9.90
C ILE A 79 2.69 -6.37 -10.30
N VAL A 80 1.87 -6.89 -9.38
CA VAL A 80 0.50 -7.35 -9.66
C VAL A 80 -0.39 -6.19 -10.11
N LEU A 81 -0.37 -5.08 -9.39
CA LEU A 81 -1.13 -3.88 -9.70
C LEU A 81 -0.58 -3.16 -10.95
N GLY A 82 0.72 -3.25 -11.22
CA GLY A 82 1.34 -2.77 -12.46
C GLY A 82 0.85 -3.54 -13.67
N LEU A 83 0.87 -4.88 -13.63
CA LEU A 83 0.31 -5.74 -14.68
C LEU A 83 -1.19 -5.49 -14.87
N TYR A 84 -1.93 -5.26 -13.79
CA TYR A 84 -3.34 -4.89 -13.86
C TYR A 84 -3.54 -3.50 -14.49
N ALA A 85 -2.71 -2.51 -14.15
CA ALA A 85 -2.75 -1.17 -14.72
C ALA A 85 -2.47 -1.17 -16.22
N ASP A 86 -1.59 -2.06 -16.69
CA ASP A 86 -1.27 -2.20 -18.11
C ASP A 86 -2.43 -2.82 -18.91
N ARG A 87 -3.24 -3.70 -18.30
CA ARG A 87 -4.40 -4.33 -18.94
C ARG A 87 -5.70 -3.54 -18.84
N ALA A 88 -6.04 -3.05 -17.65
CA ALA A 88 -7.31 -2.39 -17.33
C ALA A 88 -7.21 -0.85 -17.35
N GLY A 89 -6.00 -0.30 -17.46
CA GLY A 89 -5.73 1.13 -17.49
C GLY A 89 -5.43 1.73 -16.11
N ARG A 90 -4.57 2.77 -16.13
CA ARG A 90 -4.05 3.47 -14.93
C ARG A 90 -5.13 3.97 -13.96
N LYS A 91 -6.28 4.42 -14.49
CA LYS A 91 -7.37 4.96 -13.66
C LYS A 91 -8.06 3.88 -12.83
N ALA A 92 -8.28 2.71 -13.42
CA ALA A 92 -8.88 1.56 -12.74
C ALA A 92 -7.93 0.99 -11.67
N ALA A 93 -6.63 0.89 -12.00
CA ALA A 93 -5.62 0.46 -11.04
C ALA A 93 -5.52 1.42 -9.84
N LEU A 94 -5.51 2.73 -10.08
CA LEU A 94 -5.43 3.71 -8.98
C LEU A 94 -6.65 3.64 -8.05
N SER A 95 -7.84 3.44 -8.60
CA SER A 95 -9.05 3.25 -7.80
C SER A 95 -9.00 1.95 -6.99
N LEU A 96 -8.48 0.86 -7.58
CA LEU A 96 -8.33 -0.42 -6.91
C LEU A 96 -7.34 -0.32 -5.73
N VAL A 97 -6.21 0.37 -5.92
CA VAL A 97 -5.22 0.62 -4.86
C VAL A 97 -5.86 1.34 -3.67
N ILE A 98 -6.56 2.45 -3.93
CA ILE A 98 -7.22 3.23 -2.87
C ILE A 98 -8.26 2.38 -2.13
N LEU A 99 -9.01 1.54 -2.86
CA LEU A 99 -10.01 0.65 -2.27
C LEU A 99 -9.37 -0.44 -1.40
N LEU A 100 -8.30 -1.07 -1.88
CA LEU A 100 -7.54 -2.08 -1.13
C LEU A 100 -6.92 -1.49 0.15
N MET A 101 -6.33 -0.30 0.07
CA MET A 101 -5.78 0.40 1.24
C MET A 101 -6.86 0.73 2.27
N THR A 102 -7.98 1.27 1.81
CA THR A 102 -9.09 1.64 2.70
C THR A 102 -9.68 0.39 3.36
N ALA A 103 -9.78 -0.71 2.63
CA ALA A 103 -10.21 -2.00 3.16
C ALA A 103 -9.22 -2.56 4.20
N GLY A 104 -7.92 -2.45 3.98
CA GLY A 104 -6.88 -2.88 4.93
C GLY A 104 -6.92 -2.07 6.24
N ILE A 105 -6.98 -0.74 6.14
CA ILE A 105 -7.12 0.15 7.30
C ILE A 105 -8.42 -0.15 8.06
N PHE A 106 -9.53 -0.34 7.34
CA PHE A 106 -10.81 -0.69 7.95
C PHE A 106 -10.71 -2.03 8.68
N LEU A 107 -10.14 -3.06 8.06
CA LEU A 107 -9.94 -4.37 8.67
C LEU A 107 -9.13 -4.28 9.95
N LEU A 108 -8.08 -3.45 10.00
CA LEU A 108 -7.32 -3.21 11.22
C LEU A 108 -8.15 -2.50 12.30
N ALA A 109 -8.99 -1.54 11.91
CA ALA A 109 -9.83 -0.81 12.84
C ALA A 109 -10.93 -1.68 13.47
N VAL A 110 -11.48 -2.64 12.73
CA VAL A 110 -12.50 -3.59 13.22
C VAL A 110 -11.94 -4.94 13.68
N ALA A 111 -10.62 -5.17 13.59
CA ALA A 111 -9.99 -6.43 13.97
C ALA A 111 -10.19 -6.71 15.47
N PRO A 112 -10.85 -7.82 15.85
CA PRO A 112 -10.97 -8.20 17.25
C PRO A 112 -9.58 -8.59 17.81
N PRO A 113 -9.24 -8.21 19.04
CA PRO A 113 -7.95 -8.56 19.65
C PRO A 113 -7.83 -10.07 19.92
N TYR A 114 -6.61 -10.54 20.20
CA TYR A 114 -6.34 -11.97 20.50
C TYR A 114 -7.27 -12.51 21.59
N ALA A 115 -7.61 -11.69 22.58
CA ALA A 115 -8.55 -12.05 23.65
C ALA A 115 -9.96 -12.43 23.15
N ALA A 116 -10.39 -11.97 21.97
CA ALA A 116 -11.72 -12.22 21.42
C ALA A 116 -11.76 -13.41 20.46
N ILE A 117 -10.75 -13.61 19.62
CA ILE A 117 -10.78 -14.62 18.53
C ILE A 117 -9.51 -15.51 18.46
N GLY A 118 -8.64 -15.45 19.47
CA GLY A 118 -7.39 -16.22 19.52
C GLY A 118 -6.45 -15.87 18.37
N ILE A 119 -5.81 -16.88 17.76
CA ILE A 119 -4.86 -16.74 16.63
C ILE A 119 -5.50 -16.02 15.41
N GLY A 120 -6.83 -16.00 15.30
CA GLY A 120 -7.52 -15.26 14.24
C GLY A 120 -7.22 -13.76 14.24
N GLY A 121 -6.94 -13.17 15.40
CA GLY A 121 -6.61 -11.75 15.56
C GLY A 121 -5.30 -11.37 14.85
N PRO A 122 -4.15 -11.95 15.23
CA PRO A 122 -2.88 -11.67 14.57
C PRO A 122 -2.90 -12.04 13.08
N LEU A 123 -3.58 -13.11 12.68
CA LEU A 123 -3.72 -13.46 11.26
C LEU A 123 -4.47 -12.38 10.48
N LEU A 124 -5.55 -11.81 11.02
CA LEU A 124 -6.28 -10.71 10.38
C LEU A 124 -5.42 -9.46 10.22
N ILE A 125 -4.59 -9.14 11.22
CA ILE A 125 -3.64 -8.04 11.09
C ILE A 125 -2.62 -8.31 9.99
N VAL A 126 -2.07 -9.53 9.92
CA VAL A 126 -1.11 -9.90 8.89
C VAL A 126 -1.74 -9.88 7.50
N PHE A 127 -2.99 -10.31 7.35
CA PHE A 127 -3.71 -10.31 6.07
C PHE A 127 -4.21 -8.93 5.63
N GLY A 128 -4.53 -8.04 6.58
CA GLY A 128 -4.98 -6.68 6.29
C GLY A 128 -3.84 -5.71 5.93
N ARG A 129 -2.60 -6.17 6.00
CA ARG A 129 -1.36 -5.41 5.74
C ARG A 129 -0.77 -5.66 4.36
#